data_AF-A0A645CH57-F1
#
_entry.id   AF-A0A645CH57-F1
#
_cell.length_a   1.000
_cell.length_b   1.000
_cell.length_c   1.000
_cell.angle_alpha   90.00
_cell.angle_beta   90.00
_cell.angle_gamma   90.00
#
_symmetry.space_group_name_H-M   'P 1'
#
loop_
_entity.id
_entity.type
_entity.pdbx_description
1 polymer ?
#
loop_
_entity_poly.entity_id
_entity_poly.type
_entity_poly.pdbx_seq_one_letter_code
_entity_poly.pdbx_strand_id
1 'polypeptide(L)'
;MDYIIQYSNSTDQAIAEIMADRLNCPTINCLRPYAFYSQYKTVIAVGEAKNKSGYTNVEIKGKDRKETLDKAIEYCEKLGK
;
A
#
# COMPACT_ATOMS: atom_id res chain seq x y z
N MET A 1 5.89 13.72 3.81
CA MET A 1 4.66 12.97 3.48
C MET A 1 4.54 11.82 4.46
N ASP A 2 3.37 11.56 5.02
CA ASP A 2 3.25 10.56 6.09
C ASP A 2 3.15 9.13 5.56
N TYR A 3 2.49 8.93 4.42
CA TYR A 3 2.24 7.61 3.83
C TYR A 3 2.57 7.57 2.34
N ILE A 4 2.95 6.40 1.83
CA ILE A 4 2.93 6.03 0.42
C ILE A 4 2.49 4.58 0.32
N ILE A 5 1.71 4.25 -0.70
CA ILE A 5 1.22 2.89 -0.93
C ILE A 5 1.83 2.36 -2.22
N GLN A 6 2.36 1.15 -2.19
CA GLN A 6 2.94 0.50 -3.36
C GLN A 6 2.21 -0.81 -3.70
N TYR A 7 2.05 -1.06 -5.00
CA TYR A 7 1.35 -2.22 -5.54
C TYR A 7 2.09 -2.76 -6.77
N SER A 8 1.82 -4.00 -7.19
CA SER A 8 2.50 -4.62 -8.36
C SER A 8 1.58 -5.01 -9.52
N ASN A 9 0.27 -5.08 -9.32
CA ASN A 9 -0.69 -5.44 -10.37
C ASN A 9 -1.92 -4.52 -10.32
N SER A 10 -2.74 -4.55 -11.37
CA SER A 10 -3.93 -3.70 -11.51
C SER A 10 -5.04 -4.02 -10.50
N THR A 11 -5.09 -5.24 -9.98
CA THR A 11 -6.08 -5.65 -8.97
C THR A 11 -5.75 -5.02 -7.61
N ASP A 12 -4.50 -5.18 -7.17
CA ASP A 12 -3.98 -4.60 -5.93
C ASP A 12 -3.93 -3.07 -6.02
N GLN A 13 -3.78 -2.52 -7.24
CA GLN A 13 -3.89 -1.09 -7.49
C GLN A 13 -5.24 -0.55 -7.02
N ALA A 14 -6.35 -1.20 -7.38
CA ALA A 14 -7.67 -0.72 -6.99
C ALA A 14 -7.82 -0.62 -5.45
N ILE A 15 -7.26 -1.59 -4.72
CA ILE A 15 -7.25 -1.57 -3.25
C ILE A 15 -6.33 -0.46 -2.73
N ALA A 16 -5.14 -0.31 -3.33
CA ALA A 16 -4.18 0.72 -2.97
C ALA A 16 -4.74 2.14 -3.18
N GLU A 17 -5.48 2.39 -4.28
CA GLU A 17 -6.13 3.68 -4.54
C GLU A 17 -7.20 3.99 -3.48
N ILE A 18 -8.06 3.02 -3.14
CA ILE A 18 -9.08 3.22 -2.08
C ILE A 18 -8.43 3.57 -0.74
N MET A 19 -7.33 2.88 -0.40
CA MET A 19 -6.57 3.20 0.81
C MET A 19 -5.91 4.58 0.72
N ALA A 20 -5.36 4.93 -0.44
CA ALA A 20 -4.72 6.21 -0.69
C ALA A 20 -5.69 7.38 -0.56
N ASP A 21 -6.92 7.23 -1.05
CA ASP A 21 -7.98 8.23 -0.88
C ASP A 21 -8.29 8.48 0.60
N ARG A 22 -8.39 7.41 1.42
CA ARG A 22 -8.63 7.54 2.87
C ARG A 22 -7.43 8.12 3.62
N LEU A 23 -6.23 7.69 3.26
CA LEU A 23 -4.99 8.14 3.92
C LEU A 23 -4.50 9.49 3.38
N ASN A 24 -5.12 10.00 2.30
CA ASN A 24 -4.73 11.17 1.52
C ASN A 24 -3.24 11.12 1.14
N CYS A 25 -2.85 10.04 0.46
CA CYS A 25 -1.45 9.75 0.14
C CYS A 25 -1.26 9.22 -1.29
N PRO A 26 -0.04 9.30 -1.86
CA PRO A 26 0.20 8.81 -3.21
C PRO A 26 0.29 7.27 -3.27
N THR A 27 -0.09 6.72 -4.43
CA THR A 27 0.18 5.34 -4.80
C THR A 27 1.35 5.26 -5.78
N ILE A 28 2.04 4.11 -5.82
CA ILE A 28 3.09 3.85 -6.81
C ILE A 28 3.13 2.38 -7.21
N ASN A 29 3.38 2.11 -8.48
CA ASN A 29 3.66 0.75 -8.91
C ASN A 29 5.11 0.38 -8.55
N CYS A 30 5.32 -0.61 -7.69
CA CYS A 30 6.65 -1.02 -7.21
C CYS A 30 7.53 -1.68 -8.29
N LEU A 31 6.98 -1.99 -9.47
CA LEU A 31 7.77 -2.38 -10.64
C LEU A 31 8.53 -1.19 -11.25
N ARG A 32 8.14 0.05 -10.93
CA ARG A 32 8.85 1.25 -11.36
C ARG A 32 9.96 1.58 -10.36
N PRO A 33 11.18 1.88 -10.83
CA PRO A 33 12.25 2.31 -9.95
C PRO A 33 11.90 3.64 -9.30
N TYR A 34 11.92 3.69 -7.98
CA TYR A 34 11.65 4.89 -7.20
C TYR A 34 12.60 4.94 -6.00
N ALA A 35 13.44 5.97 -5.94
CA ALA A 35 14.51 6.08 -4.94
C ALA A 35 14.07 6.81 -3.66
N PHE A 36 12.98 7.57 -3.71
CA PHE A 36 12.60 8.51 -2.65
C PHE A 36 11.66 7.90 -1.60
N TYR A 37 11.70 6.59 -1.37
CA TYR A 37 10.87 5.97 -0.34
C TYR A 37 11.25 6.41 1.09
N SER A 38 12.50 6.82 1.30
CA SER A 38 13.02 7.27 2.60
C SER A 38 12.38 8.56 3.13
N GLN A 39 11.69 9.34 2.26
CA GLN A 39 11.02 10.57 2.68
C GLN A 39 9.65 10.33 3.33
N TYR A 40 9.13 9.10 3.25
CA TYR A 40 7.84 8.71 3.81
C TYR A 40 8.03 8.09 5.18
N LYS A 41 7.17 8.46 6.14
CA LYS A 41 7.21 7.85 7.48
C LYS A 41 6.75 6.40 7.46
N THR A 42 5.74 6.11 6.63
CA THR A 42 5.17 4.77 6.48
C THR A 42 5.06 4.41 5.00
N VAL A 43 5.75 3.36 4.59
CA VAL A 43 5.59 2.76 3.26
C VAL A 43 4.75 1.49 3.39
N ILE A 44 3.60 1.47 2.71
CA ILE A 44 2.63 0.37 2.75
C ILE A 44 2.72 -0.42 1.45
N ALA A 45 2.93 -1.73 1.52
CA ALA A 45 2.83 -2.63 0.37
C ALA A 45 1.49 -3.36 0.37
N VAL A 46 0.75 -3.28 -0.74
CA VAL A 46 -0.54 -3.96 -0.91
C VAL A 46 -0.39 -5.15 -1.85
N GLY A 47 -0.91 -6.29 -1.42
CA GLY A 47 -0.94 -7.54 -2.17
C GLY A 47 0.43 -8.20 -2.28
N GLU A 48 0.77 -8.65 -3.50
CA GLU A 48 2.04 -9.35 -3.71
C GLU A 48 3.24 -8.40 -3.68
N ALA A 49 3.05 -7.14 -4.10
CA ALA A 49 4.05 -6.08 -4.18
C ALA A 49 5.44 -6.62 -4.58
N LYS A 50 5.51 -7.31 -5.73
CA LYS A 50 6.64 -8.17 -6.16
C LYS A 50 8.04 -7.54 -6.04
N ASN A 51 8.15 -6.23 -6.17
CA ASN A 51 9.40 -5.49 -6.06
C ASN A 51 9.30 -4.37 -5.02
N LYS A 52 8.68 -4.69 -3.87
CA LYS A 52 8.49 -3.73 -2.78
C LYS A 52 9.82 -3.14 -2.30
N SER A 53 9.77 -1.87 -1.92
CA SER A 53 10.92 -1.15 -1.38
C SER A 53 11.46 -1.78 -0.09
N GLY A 54 12.78 -1.71 0.13
CA GLY A 54 13.38 -2.05 1.43
C GLY A 54 12.93 -1.15 2.58
N TYR A 55 12.33 0.00 2.27
CA TYR A 55 11.74 0.91 3.24
C TYR A 55 10.30 0.55 3.63
N THR A 56 9.75 -0.58 3.14
CA THR A 56 8.38 -1.03 3.46
C THR A 56 8.24 -1.26 4.97
N ASN A 57 7.30 -0.56 5.60
CA ASN A 57 7.00 -0.69 7.02
C ASN A 57 5.79 -1.61 7.27
N VAL A 58 4.83 -1.62 6.34
CA VAL A 58 3.56 -2.33 6.49
C VAL A 58 3.29 -3.15 5.24
N GLU A 59 2.90 -4.41 5.41
CA GLU A 59 2.48 -5.29 4.32
C GLU A 59 1.03 -5.72 4.55
N ILE A 60 0.17 -5.42 3.58
CA ILE A 60 -1.23 -5.81 3.56
C ILE A 60 -1.40 -6.87 2.49
N LYS A 61 -1.38 -8.14 2.93
CA LYS A 61 -1.53 -9.30 2.06
C LYS A 61 -2.47 -10.32 2.69
N GLY A 62 -3.50 -10.70 1.96
CA GLY A 62 -4.38 -11.83 2.24
C GLY A 62 -3.97 -13.08 1.47
N LYS A 63 -4.59 -14.22 1.79
CA LYS A 63 -4.49 -15.43 0.96
C LYS A 63 -5.20 -15.25 -0.38
N ASP A 64 -6.22 -14.40 -0.40
CA ASP A 64 -6.95 -14.01 -1.59
C ASP A 64 -7.21 -12.49 -1.62
N ARG A 65 -7.80 -12.05 -2.73
CA ARG A 65 -8.17 -10.65 -2.99
C ARG A 65 -9.15 -10.08 -1.97
N LYS A 66 -10.06 -10.91 -1.44
CA LYS A 66 -11.08 -10.45 -0.49
C LYS A 66 -10.45 -10.20 0.87
N GLU A 67 -9.64 -11.14 1.34
CA GLU A 67 -8.91 -10.99 2.59
C GLU A 67 -7.90 -9.82 2.53
N THR A 68 -7.30 -9.56 1.36
CA THR A 68 -6.41 -8.40 1.16
C THR A 68 -7.18 -7.09 1.30
N LEU A 69 -8.38 -7.00 0.71
CA LEU A 69 -9.26 -5.84 0.85
C LEU A 69 -9.76 -5.68 2.29
N ASP A 70 -10.19 -6.75 2.94
CA ASP A 70 -10.69 -6.71 4.32
C ASP A 70 -9.60 -6.22 5.28
N LYS A 71 -8.35 -6.69 5.13
CA LYS A 71 -7.20 -6.19 5.89
C LYS A 71 -6.86 -4.73 5.59
N ALA A 72 -6.98 -4.31 4.34
CA ALA A 72 -6.78 -2.91 3.94
C ALA A 72 -7.79 -1.98 4.62
N ILE A 73 -9.06 -2.39 4.66
CA ILE A 73 -10.14 -1.66 5.35
C ILE A 73 -9.87 -1.64 6.85
N GLU A 74 -9.59 -2.79 7.47
CA GLU A 74 -9.29 -2.89 8.90
C GLU A 74 -8.11 -1.99 9.31
N TYR A 75 -7.08 -1.90 8.47
CA TYR A 75 -5.94 -1.02 8.72
C TYR A 75 -6.34 0.46 8.72
N CYS A 76 -7.19 0.88 7.78
CA CYS A 76 -7.72 2.25 7.74
C CYS A 76 -8.59 2.56 8.97
N GLU A 77 -9.48 1.64 9.34
CA GLU A 77 -10.37 1.79 10.50
C GLU A 77 -9.58 1.90 11.81
N LYS A 78 -8.51 1.12 11.98
CA LYS A 78 -7.62 1.21 13.16
C LYS A 78 -6.90 2.54 13.27
N LEU A 79 -6.65 3.22 12.14
CA LEU A 79 -6.08 4.55 12.11
C LEU A 79 -7.11 5.66 12.40
N GLY A 80 -8.39 5.30 12.57
CA GLY A 80 -9.50 6.25 12.75
C GLY A 80 -9.78 7.07 11.50
N LYS A 81 -9.50 6.51 10.32
CA LYS A 81 -9.63 7.16 9.00
C LYS A 81 -10.61 6.45 8.06
#